data_AF-A0A2E4W4W5-F1
#
_entry.id   AF-A0A2E4W4W5-F1
#
_cell.length_a   1.000
_cell.length_b   1.000
_cell.length_c   1.000
_cell.angle_alpha   90.00
_cell.angle_beta   90.00
_cell.angle_gamma   90.00
#
_symmetry.space_group_name_H-M   'P 1'
#
loop_
_entity.id
_entity.type
_entity.pdbx_description
1 polymer ?
#
loop_
_entity_poly.entity_id
_entity_poly.type
_entity_poly.pdbx_seq_one_letter_code
_entity_poly.pdbx_strand_id
1 'polypeptide(L)'
;MGIDMEPENYETLISNALALQQETGIPVCATFNNIHVHPSYRNYKIFVNNFAELYQKGIHLAIIPHMLWMDWGLKKEFPELQVKNTILRNVYDAQVYTDYARYGFDYVHLDRWIMRDHKKLKEIAKAKKFVKEKWGKDCKLILLANESCVGRCPIMAEHYAYNTQKMPPEDPFFWGEAKQLSCISWEGADPAYVYKQADIPWFKSDWDELLDLGIDIFKMHGRENVPKLIESLELIKSFAKGEEEMNLVRQQKHSSTSFYTEFQSNPERRELVDKWRKVIKTCRFQCWACNYCDKVNYEVTGEKPDRSTFWYGGDKEKIGSIDTNAVLEDMEV
;
A
#
# COMPACT_ATOMS: atom_id res chain seq x y z
N MET A 1 8.96 4.08 -11.20
CA MET A 1 9.96 5.03 -11.69
C MET A 1 11.28 4.28 -11.71
N GLY A 2 12.08 4.48 -12.76
CA GLY A 2 13.39 3.88 -12.90
C GLY A 2 14.33 5.00 -13.34
N ILE A 3 15.49 5.09 -12.73
CA ILE A 3 16.61 5.85 -13.28
C ILE A 3 17.01 5.10 -14.55
N ASP A 4 17.14 5.79 -15.68
CA ASP A 4 17.78 5.21 -16.86
C ASP A 4 19.23 4.93 -16.45
N MET A 5 19.55 3.66 -16.26
CA MET A 5 20.87 3.24 -15.79
C MET A 5 21.70 2.77 -16.96
N GLU A 6 22.98 3.09 -16.91
CA GLU A 6 23.96 2.52 -17.83
C GLU A 6 23.97 0.99 -17.73
N PRO A 7 24.16 0.26 -18.84
CA PRO A 7 24.11 -1.19 -18.88
C PRO A 7 24.93 -1.92 -17.81
N GLU A 8 26.11 -1.39 -17.50
CA GLU A 8 27.06 -1.91 -16.50
C GLU A 8 26.48 -1.91 -15.07
N ASN A 9 25.50 -1.04 -14.79
CA ASN A 9 24.83 -0.97 -13.50
C ASN A 9 23.77 -2.07 -13.32
N TYR A 10 23.23 -2.66 -14.41
CA TYR A 10 22.20 -3.70 -14.29
C TYR A 10 22.74 -4.98 -13.65
N GLU A 11 23.87 -5.48 -14.13
CA GLU A 11 24.47 -6.71 -13.59
C GLU A 11 24.90 -6.54 -12.13
N THR A 12 25.45 -5.37 -11.78
CA THR A 12 25.82 -5.04 -10.40
C THR A 12 24.59 -5.07 -9.49
N LEU A 13 23.46 -4.49 -9.91
CA LEU A 13 22.24 -4.47 -9.13
C LEU A 13 21.63 -5.86 -8.95
N ILE A 14 21.58 -6.66 -10.02
CA ILE A 14 21.10 -8.03 -9.98
C ILE A 14 21.99 -8.86 -9.04
N SER A 15 23.32 -8.73 -9.16
CA SER A 15 24.28 -9.43 -8.31
C SER A 15 24.12 -9.06 -6.84
N ASN A 16 23.96 -7.77 -6.52
CA ASN A 16 23.72 -7.31 -5.15
C ASN A 16 22.41 -7.87 -4.58
N ALA A 17 21.33 -7.88 -5.38
CA ALA A 17 20.06 -8.44 -4.95
C ALA A 17 20.17 -9.96 -4.68
N LEU A 18 20.85 -10.69 -5.55
CA LEU A 18 21.07 -12.13 -5.39
C LEU A 18 21.97 -12.46 -4.20
N ALA A 19 23.00 -11.65 -3.93
CA ALA A 19 23.82 -11.78 -2.73
C ALA A 19 22.97 -11.61 -1.46
N LEU A 20 22.07 -10.62 -1.42
CA LEU A 20 21.14 -10.45 -0.30
C LEU A 20 20.17 -11.64 -0.16
N GLN A 21 19.67 -12.18 -1.28
CA GLN A 21 18.84 -13.39 -1.26
C GLN A 21 19.59 -14.57 -0.66
N GLN A 22 20.85 -14.78 -1.07
CA GLN A 22 21.67 -15.88 -0.59
C GLN A 22 21.99 -15.76 0.90
N GLU A 23 22.35 -14.56 1.37
CA GLU A 23 22.72 -14.30 2.76
C GLU A 23 21.51 -14.38 3.71
N THR A 24 20.33 -13.93 3.26
CA THR A 24 19.15 -13.82 4.14
C THR A 24 18.13 -14.94 3.95
N GLY A 25 18.20 -15.67 2.84
CA GLY A 25 17.15 -16.61 2.42
C GLY A 25 15.84 -15.93 1.97
N ILE A 26 15.79 -14.59 1.92
CA ILE A 26 14.59 -13.85 1.51
C ILE A 26 14.57 -13.74 -0.02
N PRO A 27 13.49 -14.21 -0.69
CA PRO A 27 13.45 -14.22 -2.15
C PRO A 27 13.38 -12.81 -2.74
N VAL A 28 14.21 -12.56 -3.75
CA VAL A 28 14.16 -11.37 -4.59
C VAL A 28 12.95 -11.46 -5.53
N CYS A 29 12.21 -10.36 -5.62
CA CYS A 29 11.04 -10.25 -6.47
C CYS A 29 11.31 -9.33 -7.66
N ALA A 30 11.35 -9.88 -8.87
CA ALA A 30 11.35 -9.07 -10.08
C ALA A 30 10.04 -8.29 -10.19
N THR A 31 10.11 -6.98 -10.44
CA THR A 31 8.90 -6.14 -10.53
C THR A 31 8.63 -5.76 -11.98
N PHE A 32 7.64 -6.40 -12.61
CA PHE A 32 7.04 -5.90 -13.85
C PHE A 32 5.62 -5.41 -13.55
N ASN A 33 5.49 -4.12 -13.24
CA ASN A 33 4.23 -3.54 -12.73
C ASN A 33 3.50 -2.65 -13.74
N ASN A 34 4.02 -2.46 -14.95
CA ASN A 34 3.43 -1.57 -15.95
C ASN A 34 2.15 -2.20 -16.56
N ILE A 35 0.99 -1.71 -16.15
CA ILE A 35 -0.32 -2.18 -16.63
C ILE A 35 -0.67 -1.66 -18.03
N HIS A 36 0.06 -0.66 -18.54
CA HIS A 36 -0.17 0.00 -19.83
C HIS A 36 0.57 -0.69 -20.99
N VAL A 37 1.45 -1.65 -20.70
CA VAL A 37 1.98 -2.55 -21.73
C VAL A 37 0.83 -3.38 -22.28
N HIS A 38 0.63 -3.34 -23.60
CA HIS A 38 -0.43 -4.13 -24.22
C HIS A 38 -0.19 -5.63 -23.94
N PRO A 39 -1.18 -6.38 -23.42
CA PRO A 39 -1.02 -7.80 -23.14
C PRO A 39 -1.18 -8.59 -24.45
N SER A 40 -0.27 -8.42 -25.41
CA SER A 40 -0.23 -9.19 -26.66
C SER A 40 0.70 -10.39 -26.52
N TYR A 41 0.46 -11.45 -27.31
CA TYR A 41 1.31 -12.65 -27.27
C TYR A 41 2.76 -12.32 -27.64
N ARG A 42 2.95 -11.37 -28.55
CA ARG A 42 4.25 -10.79 -28.87
C ARG A 42 4.95 -10.20 -27.64
N ASN A 43 4.27 -9.34 -26.87
CA ASN A 43 4.85 -8.75 -25.67
C ASN A 43 5.12 -9.78 -24.57
N TYR A 44 4.27 -10.81 -24.46
CA TYR A 44 4.53 -11.95 -23.59
C TYR A 44 5.81 -12.69 -23.97
N LYS A 45 6.02 -13.02 -25.26
CA LYS A 45 7.26 -13.68 -25.69
C LYS A 45 8.50 -12.81 -25.48
N ILE A 46 8.39 -11.50 -25.67
CA ILE A 46 9.45 -10.55 -25.32
C ILE A 46 9.76 -10.63 -23.82
N PHE A 47 8.73 -10.59 -22.96
CA PHE A 47 8.90 -10.74 -21.52
C PHE A 47 9.60 -12.06 -21.17
N VAL A 48 9.12 -13.19 -21.67
CA VAL A 48 9.70 -14.52 -21.43
C VAL A 48 11.18 -14.55 -21.82
N ASN A 49 11.53 -14.03 -23.00
CA ASN A 49 12.91 -14.00 -23.47
C ASN A 49 13.83 -13.18 -22.54
N ASN A 50 13.38 -12.01 -22.10
CA ASN A 50 14.18 -11.14 -21.23
C ASN A 50 14.21 -11.62 -19.77
N PHE A 51 13.14 -12.25 -19.29
CA PHE A 51 13.05 -12.74 -17.92
C PHE A 51 13.81 -14.06 -17.72
N ALA A 52 14.06 -14.83 -18.79
CA ALA A 52 14.72 -16.13 -18.72
C ALA A 52 16.07 -16.09 -18.01
N GLU A 53 16.89 -15.06 -18.26
CA GLU A 53 18.19 -14.91 -17.59
C GLU A 53 18.04 -14.68 -16.08
N LEU A 54 17.11 -13.81 -15.67
CA LEU A 54 16.81 -13.56 -14.26
C LEU A 54 16.33 -14.83 -13.56
N TYR A 55 15.46 -15.60 -14.23
CA TYR A 55 14.99 -16.89 -13.73
C TYR A 55 16.14 -17.88 -13.55
N GLN A 56 17.02 -18.04 -14.55
CA GLN A 56 18.18 -18.93 -14.48
C GLN A 56 19.17 -18.54 -13.38
N LYS A 57 19.28 -17.24 -13.05
CA LYS A 57 20.08 -16.72 -11.94
C LYS A 57 19.42 -16.93 -10.56
N GLY A 58 18.23 -17.52 -10.49
CA GLY A 58 17.55 -17.87 -9.24
C GLY A 58 16.46 -16.89 -8.79
N ILE A 59 15.97 -16.02 -9.68
CA ILE A 59 14.82 -15.15 -9.38
C ILE A 59 13.52 -15.89 -9.72
N HIS A 60 12.93 -16.51 -8.70
CA HIS A 60 11.71 -17.32 -8.84
C HIS A 60 10.46 -16.63 -8.27
N LEU A 61 10.48 -15.30 -8.15
CA LEU A 61 9.33 -14.51 -7.71
C LEU A 61 9.19 -13.27 -8.59
N ALA A 62 8.01 -13.03 -9.17
CA ALA A 62 7.76 -11.87 -10.00
C ALA A 62 6.39 -11.23 -9.77
N ILE A 63 6.32 -9.90 -9.90
CA ILE A 63 5.07 -9.17 -10.09
C ILE A 63 4.75 -9.15 -11.58
N ILE A 64 3.56 -9.59 -11.95
CA ILE A 64 3.05 -9.65 -13.33
C ILE A 64 1.70 -8.91 -13.41
N PRO A 65 1.50 -8.00 -14.39
CA PRO A 65 0.30 -7.18 -14.44
C PRO A 65 -0.84 -7.81 -15.24
N HIS A 66 -0.62 -8.92 -15.94
CA HIS A 66 -1.56 -9.48 -16.92
C HIS A 66 -1.91 -10.95 -16.61
N MET A 67 -3.20 -11.22 -16.35
CA MET A 67 -3.69 -12.60 -16.20
C MET A 67 -3.54 -13.42 -17.49
N LEU A 68 -3.75 -12.79 -18.65
CA LEU A 68 -3.65 -13.45 -19.96
C LEU A 68 -2.28 -14.10 -20.22
N TRP A 69 -1.21 -13.57 -19.63
CA TRP A 69 0.13 -14.15 -19.75
C TRP A 69 0.26 -15.49 -19.02
N MET A 70 -0.54 -15.70 -17.98
CA MET A 70 -0.62 -16.99 -17.31
C MET A 70 -1.21 -18.07 -18.23
N ASP A 71 -2.28 -17.75 -18.95
CA ASP A 71 -2.93 -18.65 -19.91
C ASP A 71 -2.02 -19.01 -21.09
N TRP A 72 -1.16 -18.09 -21.52
CA TRP A 72 -0.14 -18.36 -22.54
C TRP A 72 1.00 -19.27 -22.08
N GLY A 73 0.97 -19.67 -20.81
CA GLY A 73 1.87 -20.70 -20.29
C GLY A 73 3.06 -20.16 -19.52
N LEU A 74 2.95 -19.00 -18.85
CA LEU A 74 4.07 -18.45 -18.06
C LEU A 74 4.60 -19.47 -17.05
N LYS A 75 3.72 -20.21 -16.37
CA LYS A 75 4.07 -21.30 -15.44
C LYS A 75 4.63 -22.56 -16.13
N LYS A 76 4.42 -22.72 -17.43
CA LYS A 76 5.04 -23.82 -18.21
C LYS A 76 6.47 -23.45 -18.61
N GLU A 77 6.69 -22.19 -18.98
CA GLU A 77 8.02 -21.65 -19.29
C GLU A 77 8.89 -21.59 -18.02
N PHE A 78 8.29 -21.21 -16.88
CA PHE A 78 8.96 -21.05 -15.60
C PHE A 78 8.22 -21.80 -14.47
N PRO A 79 8.42 -23.13 -14.34
CA PRO A 79 7.66 -23.97 -13.41
C PRO A 79 7.78 -23.57 -11.92
N GLU A 80 8.93 -23.06 -11.50
CA GLU A 80 9.18 -22.67 -10.12
C GLU A 80 8.80 -21.21 -9.83
N LEU A 81 8.43 -20.43 -10.86
CA LEU A 81 8.14 -19.01 -10.72
C LEU A 81 6.85 -18.82 -9.92
N GLN A 82 6.96 -18.16 -8.78
CA GLN A 82 5.84 -17.61 -8.05
C GLN A 82 5.44 -16.23 -8.60
N VAL A 83 4.14 -15.98 -8.70
CA VAL A 83 3.59 -14.81 -9.37
C VAL A 83 2.69 -14.02 -8.42
N LYS A 84 2.97 -12.72 -8.33
CA LYS A 84 2.17 -11.70 -7.65
C LYS A 84 1.48 -10.82 -8.68
N ASN A 85 0.26 -10.34 -8.42
CA ASN A 85 -0.30 -9.24 -9.21
C ASN A 85 0.34 -7.91 -8.82
N THR A 86 0.17 -6.90 -9.67
CA THR A 86 0.50 -5.52 -9.31
C THR A 86 -0.63 -4.87 -8.52
N ILE A 87 -0.28 -4.06 -7.52
CA ILE A 87 -1.26 -3.22 -6.79
C ILE A 87 -2.02 -2.26 -7.73
N LEU A 88 -1.43 -1.91 -8.89
CA LEU A 88 -2.04 -1.04 -9.89
C LEU A 88 -3.32 -1.61 -10.54
N ARG A 89 -3.63 -2.88 -10.29
CA ARG A 89 -4.90 -3.50 -10.70
C ARG A 89 -6.04 -3.26 -9.73
N ASN A 90 -5.79 -2.54 -8.62
CA ASN A 90 -6.77 -2.11 -7.63
C ASN A 90 -7.69 -3.27 -7.19
N VAL A 91 -7.11 -4.37 -6.72
CA VAL A 91 -7.88 -5.55 -6.31
C VAL A 91 -8.46 -5.32 -4.93
N TYR A 92 -9.78 -5.24 -4.82
CA TYR A 92 -10.46 -4.99 -3.54
C TYR A 92 -11.72 -5.85 -3.36
N ASP A 93 -11.92 -6.84 -4.22
CA ASP A 93 -13.12 -7.65 -4.27
C ASP A 93 -12.81 -9.16 -4.20
N ALA A 94 -13.68 -9.90 -3.52
CA ALA A 94 -13.54 -11.33 -3.30
C ALA A 94 -13.57 -12.12 -4.62
N GLN A 95 -14.43 -11.77 -5.58
CA GLN A 95 -14.48 -12.44 -6.88
C GLN A 95 -13.18 -12.24 -7.64
N VAL A 96 -12.67 -11.00 -7.69
CA VAL A 96 -11.40 -10.69 -8.37
C VAL A 96 -10.23 -11.45 -7.74
N TYR A 97 -10.19 -11.58 -6.42
CA TYR A 97 -9.20 -12.45 -5.74
C TYR A 97 -9.29 -13.90 -6.25
N THR A 98 -10.50 -14.48 -6.32
CA THR A 98 -10.66 -15.86 -6.80
C THR A 98 -10.25 -16.00 -8.27
N ASP A 99 -10.47 -14.98 -9.10
CA ASP A 99 -10.02 -14.99 -10.48
C ASP A 99 -8.49 -15.05 -10.55
N TYR A 100 -7.76 -14.22 -9.79
CA TYR A 100 -6.30 -14.31 -9.71
C TYR A 100 -5.81 -15.71 -9.31
N ALA A 101 -6.39 -16.30 -8.27
CA ALA A 101 -6.05 -17.66 -7.85
C ALA A 101 -6.36 -18.71 -8.93
N ARG A 102 -7.47 -18.55 -9.65
CA ARG A 102 -7.86 -19.41 -10.79
C ARG A 102 -6.82 -19.36 -11.90
N TYR A 103 -6.38 -18.17 -12.28
CA TYR A 103 -5.35 -17.91 -13.29
C TYR A 103 -3.92 -18.31 -12.84
N GLY A 104 -3.75 -18.79 -11.62
CA GLY A 104 -2.48 -19.39 -11.16
C GLY A 104 -1.52 -18.40 -10.50
N PHE A 105 -2.02 -17.25 -10.02
CA PHE A 105 -1.24 -16.38 -9.14
C PHE A 105 -1.09 -17.01 -7.76
N ASP A 106 0.10 -16.90 -7.18
CA ASP A 106 0.41 -17.39 -5.84
C ASP A 106 0.15 -16.32 -4.77
N TYR A 107 0.14 -15.05 -5.18
CA TYR A 107 -0.14 -13.92 -4.30
C TYR A 107 -1.03 -12.87 -4.97
N VAL A 108 -1.88 -12.26 -4.15
CA VAL A 108 -2.74 -11.12 -4.51
C VAL A 108 -2.44 -9.93 -3.60
N HIS A 109 -1.77 -8.92 -4.14
CA HIS A 109 -1.77 -7.55 -3.67
C HIS A 109 -3.16 -6.95 -3.77
N LEU A 110 -3.71 -6.62 -2.61
CA LEU A 110 -4.94 -5.85 -2.50
C LEU A 110 -4.66 -4.35 -2.67
N ASP A 111 -5.69 -3.62 -3.06
CA ASP A 111 -5.68 -2.16 -3.07
C ASP A 111 -5.48 -1.61 -1.65
N ARG A 112 -4.71 -0.54 -1.53
CA ARG A 112 -4.39 0.14 -0.27
C ARG A 112 -5.63 0.50 0.54
N TRP A 113 -6.72 0.94 -0.09
CA TRP A 113 -7.85 1.49 0.67
C TRP A 113 -8.62 0.42 1.46
N ILE A 114 -8.46 -0.85 1.09
CA ILE A 114 -9.13 -1.99 1.74
C ILE A 114 -8.73 -2.13 3.21
N MET A 115 -7.59 -1.58 3.63
CA MET A 115 -7.13 -1.61 5.03
C MET A 115 -8.13 -0.93 5.99
N ARG A 116 -9.03 -0.09 5.46
CA ARG A 116 -10.09 0.61 6.19
C ARG A 116 -11.50 0.08 5.87
N ASP A 117 -11.58 -1.15 5.34
CA ASP A 117 -12.82 -1.86 5.03
C ASP A 117 -12.76 -3.30 5.55
N HIS A 118 -12.89 -3.45 6.87
CA HIS A 118 -12.84 -4.76 7.53
C HIS A 118 -13.97 -5.70 7.05
N LYS A 119 -15.09 -5.14 6.57
CA LYS A 119 -16.19 -5.94 6.01
C LYS A 119 -15.75 -6.65 4.73
N LYS A 120 -15.17 -5.91 3.77
CA LYS A 120 -14.63 -6.51 2.54
C LYS A 120 -13.45 -7.43 2.80
N LEU A 121 -12.55 -7.11 3.75
CA LEU A 121 -11.47 -8.02 4.12
C LEU A 121 -12.01 -9.38 4.59
N LYS A 122 -13.06 -9.40 5.43
CA LYS A 122 -13.72 -10.65 5.84
C LYS A 122 -14.32 -11.40 4.66
N GLU A 123 -14.87 -10.72 3.67
CA GLU A 123 -15.39 -11.36 2.45
C GLU A 123 -14.27 -11.98 1.61
N ILE A 124 -13.15 -11.27 1.42
CA ILE A 124 -11.97 -11.78 0.70
C ILE A 124 -11.36 -12.96 1.46
N ALA A 125 -11.33 -12.93 2.80
CA ALA A 125 -10.84 -14.04 3.62
C ALA A 125 -11.70 -15.31 3.46
N LYS A 126 -13.02 -15.17 3.35
CA LYS A 126 -13.92 -16.29 3.01
C LYS A 126 -13.60 -16.86 1.63
N ALA A 127 -13.34 -16.00 0.64
CA ALA A 127 -12.94 -16.43 -0.69
C ALA A 127 -11.58 -17.16 -0.69
N LYS A 128 -10.60 -16.66 0.06
CA LYS A 128 -9.30 -17.34 0.29
C LYS A 128 -9.48 -18.72 0.90
N LYS A 129 -10.33 -18.85 1.92
CA LYS A 129 -10.66 -20.15 2.52
C LYS A 129 -11.28 -21.09 1.48
N PHE A 130 -12.24 -20.61 0.69
CA PHE A 130 -12.85 -21.38 -0.40
C PHE A 130 -11.81 -21.86 -1.43
N VAL A 131 -10.92 -20.97 -1.89
CA VAL A 131 -9.84 -21.30 -2.84
C VAL A 131 -8.95 -22.41 -2.30
N LYS A 132 -8.59 -22.33 -1.02
CA LYS A 132 -7.78 -23.36 -0.35
C LYS A 132 -8.50 -24.70 -0.25
N GLU A 133 -9.73 -24.69 0.27
CA GLU A 133 -10.49 -25.91 0.54
C GLU A 133 -11.04 -26.59 -0.71
N LYS A 134 -11.43 -25.83 -1.73
CA LYS A 134 -12.09 -26.37 -2.94
C LYS A 134 -11.14 -26.55 -4.11
N TRP A 135 -10.11 -25.71 -4.23
CA TRP A 135 -9.15 -25.80 -5.34
C TRP A 135 -7.78 -26.31 -4.91
N GLY A 136 -7.54 -26.49 -3.61
CA GLY A 136 -6.23 -26.93 -3.10
C GLY A 136 -5.11 -25.90 -3.34
N LYS A 137 -5.47 -24.62 -3.53
CA LYS A 137 -4.52 -23.55 -3.83
C LYS A 137 -4.34 -22.63 -2.62
N ASP A 138 -3.10 -22.37 -2.23
CA ASP A 138 -2.77 -21.42 -1.17
C ASP A 138 -2.35 -20.08 -1.77
N CYS A 139 -3.33 -19.27 -2.20
CA CYS A 139 -3.08 -17.95 -2.80
C CYS A 139 -3.09 -16.87 -1.70
N LYS A 140 -1.92 -16.29 -1.43
CA LYS A 140 -1.70 -15.40 -0.27
C LYS A 140 -2.14 -13.97 -0.55
N LEU A 141 -2.64 -13.27 0.46
CA LEU A 141 -3.04 -11.87 0.44
C LEU A 141 -1.91 -10.97 0.91
N ILE A 142 -1.63 -9.92 0.12
CA ILE A 142 -0.62 -8.91 0.43
C ILE A 142 -1.28 -7.54 0.55
N LEU A 143 -0.92 -6.79 1.60
CA LEU A 143 -1.38 -5.42 1.83
C LEU A 143 -0.20 -4.45 1.94
N LEU A 144 -0.24 -3.32 1.24
CA LEU A 144 0.74 -2.24 1.38
C LEU A 144 0.47 -1.46 2.68
N ALA A 145 1.47 -1.31 3.54
CA ALA A 145 1.26 -0.92 4.94
C ALA A 145 1.64 0.52 5.32
N ASN A 146 2.57 1.15 4.60
CA ASN A 146 3.10 2.49 4.94
C ASN A 146 3.48 3.32 3.71
N GLU A 147 2.53 3.56 2.81
CA GLU A 147 2.75 4.31 1.56
C GLU A 147 2.77 5.84 1.75
N SER A 148 2.14 6.34 2.81
CA SER A 148 2.00 7.77 3.14
C SER A 148 1.24 8.62 2.09
N CYS A 149 0.54 7.95 1.16
CA CYS A 149 -0.40 8.58 0.24
C CYS A 149 -1.80 8.66 0.88
N VAL A 150 -2.64 9.62 0.50
CA VAL A 150 -4.05 9.63 0.91
C VAL A 150 -4.79 8.39 0.39
N GLY A 151 -5.60 7.73 1.23
CA GLY A 151 -6.13 6.38 0.94
C GLY A 151 -6.93 6.22 -0.35
N ARG A 152 -7.71 7.23 -0.73
CA ARG A 152 -8.44 7.28 -2.02
C ARG A 152 -7.95 8.42 -2.90
N CYS A 153 -6.62 8.53 -3.08
CA CYS A 153 -5.99 9.55 -3.92
C CYS A 153 -6.67 9.66 -5.29
N PRO A 154 -7.09 10.88 -5.70
CA PRO A 154 -8.01 11.03 -6.83
C PRO A 154 -7.27 10.90 -8.17
N ILE A 155 -5.98 11.28 -8.18
CA ILE A 155 -5.12 11.26 -9.35
C ILE A 155 -4.24 10.01 -9.38
N MET A 156 -4.47 9.01 -8.52
CA MET A 156 -3.55 7.88 -8.38
C MET A 156 -3.37 7.11 -9.70
N ALA A 157 -4.45 6.91 -10.45
CA ALA A 157 -4.39 6.29 -11.77
C ALA A 157 -3.54 7.12 -12.75
N GLU A 158 -3.71 8.44 -12.76
CA GLU A 158 -2.93 9.36 -13.58
C GLU A 158 -1.46 9.41 -13.15
N HIS A 159 -1.17 9.45 -11.86
CA HIS A 159 0.19 9.42 -11.32
C HIS A 159 0.94 8.17 -11.81
N TYR A 160 0.32 6.99 -11.78
CA TYR A 160 0.96 5.79 -12.31
C TYR A 160 1.05 5.78 -13.83
N ALA A 161 0.01 6.21 -14.55
CA ALA A 161 0.02 6.34 -16.00
C ALA A 161 1.15 7.28 -16.45
N TYR A 162 1.27 8.45 -15.82
CA TYR A 162 2.33 9.43 -16.03
C TYR A 162 3.70 8.76 -15.93
N ASN A 163 3.98 8.04 -14.84
CA ASN A 163 5.28 7.39 -14.65
C ASN A 163 5.56 6.21 -15.59
N THR A 164 4.52 5.52 -16.06
CA THR A 164 4.66 4.29 -16.87
C THR A 164 4.55 4.54 -18.37
N GLN A 165 4.06 5.72 -18.76
CA GLN A 165 3.88 6.15 -20.15
C GLN A 165 4.70 7.42 -20.46
N LYS A 166 5.51 7.93 -19.51
CA LYS A 166 6.39 9.08 -19.72
C LYS A 166 7.26 8.87 -20.95
N MET A 167 7.37 9.91 -21.77
CA MET A 167 8.27 9.93 -22.93
C MET A 167 9.55 10.69 -22.55
N PRO A 168 10.75 10.25 -22.96
CA PRO A 168 11.94 11.09 -22.83
C PRO A 168 11.70 12.45 -23.54
N PRO A 169 12.03 13.61 -22.93
CA PRO A 169 12.81 13.82 -21.70
C PRO A 169 11.96 14.14 -20.44
N GLU A 170 10.70 13.72 -20.34
CA GLU A 170 9.82 14.05 -19.21
C GLU A 170 10.36 13.54 -17.87
N ASP A 171 10.37 14.44 -16.88
CA ASP A 171 10.71 14.11 -15.50
C ASP A 171 9.68 13.16 -14.89
N PRO A 172 10.10 12.21 -14.02
CA PRO A 172 9.19 11.43 -13.20
C PRO A 172 8.20 12.32 -12.41
N PHE A 173 7.04 11.77 -12.05
CA PHE A 173 5.96 12.55 -11.42
C PHE A 173 6.42 13.38 -10.21
N PHE A 174 7.23 12.77 -9.32
CA PHE A 174 7.75 13.43 -8.12
C PHE A 174 8.96 14.33 -8.38
N TRP A 175 9.46 14.41 -9.61
CA TRP A 175 10.59 15.25 -9.98
C TRP A 175 10.16 16.43 -10.86
N GLY A 176 9.02 16.31 -11.56
CA GLY A 176 8.41 17.39 -12.34
C GLY A 176 7.43 18.29 -11.56
N GLU A 177 6.72 19.14 -12.31
CA GLU A 177 5.77 20.14 -11.80
C GLU A 177 4.49 19.51 -11.21
N ALA A 178 4.11 18.32 -11.66
CA ALA A 178 2.87 17.64 -11.27
C ALA A 178 2.73 17.45 -9.74
N LYS A 179 3.85 17.23 -9.03
CA LYS A 179 3.84 17.10 -7.56
C LYS A 179 3.46 18.39 -6.83
N GLN A 180 3.76 19.56 -7.40
CA GLN A 180 3.56 20.86 -6.78
C GLN A 180 2.08 21.23 -6.72
N LEU A 181 1.26 20.65 -7.60
CA LEU A 181 -0.19 20.84 -7.63
C LEU A 181 -0.96 19.66 -7.01
N SER A 182 -0.25 18.68 -6.44
CA SER A 182 -0.85 17.46 -5.90
C SER A 182 -0.32 17.10 -4.52
N CYS A 183 0.27 15.92 -4.33
CA CYS A 183 0.54 15.32 -3.02
C CYS A 183 1.27 16.26 -2.04
N ILE A 184 2.29 17.00 -2.50
CA ILE A 184 3.06 17.91 -1.65
C ILE A 184 2.23 19.12 -1.24
N SER A 185 1.48 19.69 -2.17
CA SER A 185 0.59 20.82 -1.88
C SER A 185 -0.54 20.41 -0.95
N TRP A 186 -1.11 19.22 -1.15
CA TRP A 186 -2.17 18.66 -0.32
C TRP A 186 -1.72 18.41 1.10
N GLU A 187 -0.54 17.79 1.29
CA GLU A 187 0.05 17.55 2.61
C GLU A 187 0.32 18.87 3.35
N GLY A 188 0.80 19.90 2.64
CA GLY A 188 1.05 21.22 3.25
C GLY A 188 -0.22 22.03 3.55
N ALA A 189 -1.32 21.77 2.84
CA ALA A 189 -2.57 22.54 2.97
C ALA A 189 -3.58 21.91 3.95
N ASP A 190 -3.57 20.58 4.12
CA ASP A 190 -4.50 19.86 4.99
C ASP A 190 -3.81 19.43 6.30
N PRO A 191 -4.04 20.12 7.44
CA PRO A 191 -3.47 19.70 8.72
C PRO A 191 -3.96 18.30 9.14
N ALA A 192 -5.11 17.85 8.64
CA ALA A 192 -5.63 16.51 8.89
C ALA A 192 -5.09 15.42 7.94
N TYR A 193 -4.14 15.75 7.04
CA TYR A 193 -3.66 14.83 5.99
C TYR A 193 -3.14 13.51 6.55
N VAL A 194 -2.37 13.56 7.63
CA VAL A 194 -1.76 12.39 8.29
C VAL A 194 -2.81 11.37 8.75
N TYR A 195 -3.99 11.80 9.22
CA TYR A 195 -5.08 10.90 9.62
C TYR A 195 -5.76 10.21 8.42
N LYS A 196 -5.55 10.73 7.21
CA LYS A 196 -6.18 10.30 5.95
C LYS A 196 -5.25 9.43 5.10
N GLN A 197 -4.01 9.19 5.55
CA GLN A 197 -3.03 8.37 4.83
C GLN A 197 -3.40 6.88 4.82
N ALA A 198 -2.99 6.21 3.74
CA ALA A 198 -3.08 4.77 3.49
C ALA A 198 -2.02 3.99 4.28
N ASP A 199 -1.93 4.28 5.57
CA ASP A 199 -0.98 3.69 6.49
C ASP A 199 -1.74 2.92 7.59
N ILE A 200 -1.25 1.73 7.93
CA ILE A 200 -1.73 1.00 9.09
C ILE A 200 -1.22 1.75 10.33
N PRO A 201 -2.06 2.01 11.35
CA PRO A 201 -1.60 2.63 12.59
C PRO A 201 -0.44 1.85 13.20
N TRP A 202 0.48 2.54 13.88
CA TRP A 202 1.68 1.92 14.43
C TRP A 202 1.42 1.23 15.78
N PHE A 203 0.28 0.56 15.91
CA PHE A 203 -0.07 -0.23 17.06
C PHE A 203 -0.09 -1.69 16.68
N LYS A 204 0.63 -2.54 17.40
CA LYS A 204 0.72 -3.97 17.07
C LYS A 204 -0.66 -4.61 16.98
N SER A 205 -1.57 -4.26 17.87
CA SER A 205 -2.96 -4.73 17.84
C SER A 205 -3.70 -4.47 16.51
N ASP A 206 -3.43 -3.36 15.81
CA ASP A 206 -4.05 -3.11 14.49
C ASP A 206 -3.45 -3.99 13.39
N TRP A 207 -2.17 -4.34 13.51
CA TRP A 207 -1.49 -5.25 12.57
C TRP A 207 -1.90 -6.70 12.80
N ASP A 208 -1.99 -7.11 14.08
CA ASP A 208 -2.51 -8.43 14.47
C ASP A 208 -3.95 -8.62 13.98
N GLU A 209 -4.82 -7.60 14.12
CA GLU A 209 -6.18 -7.68 13.63
C GLU A 209 -6.23 -7.89 12.10
N LEU A 210 -5.38 -7.22 11.33
CA LEU A 210 -5.31 -7.41 9.88
C LEU A 210 -4.81 -8.82 9.50
N LEU A 211 -3.90 -9.40 10.27
CA LEU A 211 -3.47 -10.79 10.12
C LEU A 211 -4.62 -11.76 10.42
N ASP A 212 -5.36 -11.52 11.50
CA ASP A 212 -6.55 -12.31 11.88
C ASP A 212 -7.67 -12.21 10.84
N LEU A 213 -7.80 -11.06 10.17
CA LEU A 213 -8.71 -10.84 9.05
C LEU A 213 -8.26 -11.54 7.77
N GLY A 214 -7.10 -12.19 7.75
CA GLY A 214 -6.66 -13.09 6.69
C GLY A 214 -5.57 -12.52 5.78
N ILE A 215 -5.02 -11.34 6.05
CA ILE A 215 -3.81 -10.84 5.39
C ILE A 215 -2.63 -11.75 5.75
N ASP A 216 -1.81 -12.13 4.78
CA ASP A 216 -0.63 -12.98 5.03
C ASP A 216 0.66 -12.19 5.12
N ILE A 217 0.77 -11.12 4.33
CA ILE A 217 2.02 -10.39 4.12
C ILE A 217 1.74 -8.90 4.07
N PHE A 218 2.49 -8.15 4.87
CA PHE A 218 2.58 -6.70 4.72
C PHE A 218 3.73 -6.35 3.78
N LYS A 219 3.42 -5.57 2.74
CA LYS A 219 4.42 -4.94 1.87
C LYS A 219 4.78 -3.59 2.47
N MET A 220 6.07 -3.37 2.68
CA MET A 220 6.59 -2.09 3.16
C MET A 220 7.05 -1.20 1.99
N HIS A 221 6.93 0.12 2.17
CA HIS A 221 7.48 1.12 1.26
C HIS A 221 8.99 1.35 1.54
N GLY A 222 9.72 1.97 0.61
CA GLY A 222 11.10 2.40 0.85
C GLY A 222 12.03 2.37 -0.36
N ARG A 223 11.56 1.86 -1.51
CA ARG A 223 12.40 1.67 -2.72
C ARG A 223 13.19 2.92 -3.15
N GLU A 224 12.56 4.09 -3.10
CA GLU A 224 13.14 5.35 -3.59
C GLU A 224 13.35 6.37 -2.46
N ASN A 225 13.19 5.95 -1.20
CA ASN A 225 13.21 6.82 -0.04
C ASN A 225 13.90 6.11 1.13
N VAL A 226 15.20 6.39 1.31
CA VAL A 226 16.04 5.80 2.36
C VAL A 226 15.46 6.04 3.76
N PRO A 227 15.02 7.26 4.14
CA PRO A 227 14.30 7.47 5.40
C PRO A 227 13.10 6.53 5.60
N LYS A 228 12.26 6.35 4.57
CA LYS A 228 11.10 5.45 4.62
C LYS A 228 11.49 3.97 4.69
N LEU A 229 12.61 3.59 4.07
CA LEU A 229 13.17 2.24 4.23
C LEU A 229 13.60 2.00 5.68
N ILE A 230 14.28 2.97 6.29
CA ILE A 230 14.69 2.88 7.70
C ILE A 230 13.45 2.79 8.61
N GLU A 231 12.44 3.63 8.39
CA GLU A 231 11.15 3.57 9.12
C GLU A 231 10.55 2.16 9.05
N SER A 232 10.52 1.57 7.85
CA SER A 232 9.97 0.24 7.63
C SER A 232 10.75 -0.84 8.39
N LEU A 233 12.08 -0.78 8.40
CA LEU A 233 12.92 -1.74 9.13
C LEU A 233 12.72 -1.63 10.64
N GLU A 234 12.58 -0.42 11.17
CA GLU A 234 12.35 -0.22 12.60
C GLU A 234 10.94 -0.67 13.03
N LEU A 235 9.92 -0.45 12.18
CA LEU A 235 8.58 -0.98 12.41
C LEU A 235 8.59 -2.52 12.45
N ILE A 236 9.27 -3.17 11.51
CA ILE A 236 9.42 -4.64 11.50
C ILE A 236 10.10 -5.12 12.79
N LYS A 237 11.17 -4.46 13.25
CA LYS A 237 11.86 -4.82 14.50
C LYS A 237 10.95 -4.66 15.73
N SER A 238 10.16 -3.60 15.78
CA SER A 238 9.23 -3.31 16.89
C SER A 238 8.12 -4.37 16.93
N PHE A 239 7.54 -4.70 15.77
CA PHE A 239 6.55 -5.76 15.61
C PHE A 239 7.10 -7.11 16.08
N ALA A 240 8.32 -7.47 15.65
CA ALA A 240 8.98 -8.72 16.02
C ALA A 240 9.28 -8.84 17.53
N LYS A 241 9.47 -7.72 18.22
CA LYS A 241 9.64 -7.68 19.69
C LYS A 241 8.32 -7.71 20.47
N GLY A 242 7.19 -7.56 19.79
CA GLY A 242 5.88 -7.51 20.45
C GLY A 242 5.57 -6.15 21.10
N GLU A 243 6.20 -5.07 20.67
CA GLU A 243 5.93 -3.73 21.19
C GLU A 243 4.53 -3.26 20.75
N GLU A 244 3.62 -3.00 21.68
CA GLU A 244 2.26 -2.55 21.33
C GLU A 244 2.27 -1.21 20.61
N GLU A 245 3.13 -0.29 21.04
CA GLU A 245 3.29 1.01 20.40
C GLU A 245 4.60 1.00 19.61
N MET A 246 4.51 0.77 18.32
CA MET A 246 5.66 0.47 17.48
C MET A 246 6.38 1.74 17.03
N ASN A 247 7.71 1.70 17.06
CA ASN A 247 8.60 2.68 16.41
C ASN A 247 8.41 4.16 16.85
N LEU A 248 8.31 4.41 18.16
CA LEU A 248 8.00 5.74 18.71
C LEU A 248 9.20 6.67 18.85
N VAL A 249 10.34 6.14 19.30
CA VAL A 249 11.48 6.95 19.76
C VAL A 249 12.21 7.67 18.61
N ARG A 250 12.03 7.22 17.36
CA ARG A 250 12.76 7.73 16.18
C ARG A 250 11.93 8.54 15.18
N GLN A 251 10.62 8.71 15.41
CA GLN A 251 9.81 9.66 14.62
C GLN A 251 10.36 11.10 14.69
N GLN A 252 11.10 11.43 15.74
CA GLN A 252 11.68 12.76 15.96
C GLN A 252 12.63 13.26 14.85
N LYS A 253 13.16 12.40 13.97
CA LYS A 253 14.26 12.79 13.06
C LYS A 253 13.94 12.86 11.57
N HIS A 254 12.86 12.24 11.07
CA HIS A 254 12.70 12.04 9.62
C HIS A 254 11.29 12.19 9.03
N SER A 255 10.24 12.47 9.82
CA SER A 255 8.90 12.78 9.29
C SER A 255 8.48 14.20 9.63
N SER A 256 7.80 14.86 8.69
CA SER A 256 7.18 16.19 8.79
C SER A 256 6.04 16.28 9.81
N THR A 257 5.75 15.24 10.60
CA THR A 257 4.67 15.29 11.60
C THR A 257 4.96 14.35 12.75
N SER A 258 4.88 14.89 13.97
CA SER A 258 5.08 14.20 15.25
C SER A 258 3.83 13.44 15.71
N PHE A 259 2.98 13.02 14.77
CA PHE A 259 1.62 12.52 15.00
C PHE A 259 1.51 11.64 16.24
N TYR A 260 2.20 10.49 16.27
CA TYR A 260 2.10 9.55 17.39
C TYR A 260 2.77 10.04 18.67
N THR A 261 3.77 10.93 18.54
CA THR A 261 4.52 11.48 19.69
C THR A 261 3.67 12.48 20.49
N GLU A 262 2.89 13.29 19.79
CA GLU A 262 1.93 14.23 20.40
C GLU A 262 0.76 13.56 21.12
N PHE A 263 0.39 12.35 20.69
CA PHE A 263 -0.69 11.58 21.31
C PHE A 263 -0.27 10.86 22.59
N GLN A 264 0.97 10.41 22.67
CA GLN A 264 1.45 9.62 23.82
C GLN A 264 1.78 10.46 25.04
N SER A 265 2.20 11.70 24.81
CA SER A 265 2.55 12.64 25.88
C SER A 265 1.33 13.25 26.58
N ASN A 266 0.11 13.04 26.05
CA ASN A 266 -1.13 13.59 26.60
C ASN A 266 -2.22 12.50 26.72
N PRO A 267 -2.62 12.12 27.95
CA PRO A 267 -3.65 11.10 28.20
C PRO A 267 -5.00 11.38 27.52
N GLU A 268 -5.44 12.64 27.45
CA GLU A 268 -6.70 13.02 26.79
C GLU A 268 -6.62 12.78 25.27
N ARG A 269 -5.44 13.05 24.70
CA ARG A 269 -5.18 12.81 23.28
C ARG A 269 -5.07 11.30 22.96
N ARG A 270 -4.63 10.46 23.90
CA ARG A 270 -4.62 8.99 23.71
C ARG A 270 -6.03 8.43 23.48
N GLU A 271 -7.02 8.88 24.25
CA GLU A 271 -8.41 8.43 24.06
C GLU A 271 -8.94 8.78 22.65
N LEU A 272 -8.58 9.97 22.14
CA LEU A 272 -8.95 10.39 20.78
C LEU A 272 -8.35 9.46 19.70
N VAL A 273 -7.10 9.01 19.87
CA VAL A 273 -6.47 8.05 18.95
C VAL A 273 -7.17 6.72 18.97
N ASP A 274 -7.50 6.20 20.15
CA ASP A 274 -8.17 4.90 20.24
C ASP A 274 -9.57 4.95 19.62
N LYS A 275 -10.28 6.07 19.74
CA LYS A 275 -11.54 6.32 19.03
C LYS A 275 -11.33 6.41 17.51
N TRP A 276 -10.31 7.15 17.05
CA TRP A 276 -9.95 7.23 15.63
C TRP A 276 -9.63 5.86 15.04
N ARG A 277 -8.81 5.06 15.72
CA ARG A 277 -8.43 3.70 15.34
C ARG A 277 -9.65 2.81 15.14
N LYS A 278 -10.70 2.95 15.97
CA LYS A 278 -11.97 2.22 15.79
C LYS A 278 -12.69 2.65 14.52
N VAL A 279 -12.83 3.97 14.30
CA VAL A 279 -13.55 4.53 13.15
C VAL A 279 -12.89 4.16 11.82
N ILE A 280 -11.56 4.21 11.75
CA ILE A 280 -10.86 3.97 10.48
C ILE A 280 -11.02 2.53 9.96
N LYS A 281 -11.41 1.56 10.79
CA LYS A 281 -11.59 0.15 10.38
C LYS A 281 -12.72 -0.04 9.35
N THR A 282 -13.66 0.91 9.29
CA THR A 282 -14.86 0.82 8.44
C THR A 282 -15.12 2.09 7.61
N CYS A 283 -14.28 3.12 7.75
CA CYS A 283 -14.49 4.40 7.06
C CYS A 283 -14.24 4.35 5.56
N ARG A 284 -13.56 3.30 5.06
CA ARG A 284 -13.35 3.05 3.62
C ARG A 284 -12.65 4.20 2.88
N PHE A 285 -12.02 5.13 3.61
CA PHE A 285 -11.54 6.42 3.11
C PHE A 285 -12.61 7.27 2.40
N GLN A 286 -13.88 7.09 2.76
CA GLN A 286 -15.01 7.89 2.27
C GLN A 286 -15.08 9.21 3.04
N CYS A 287 -14.04 10.04 2.93
CA CYS A 287 -13.87 11.25 3.74
C CYS A 287 -14.99 12.29 3.53
N TRP A 288 -15.78 12.19 2.45
CA TRP A 288 -16.97 13.01 2.23
C TRP A 288 -18.09 12.74 3.25
N ALA A 289 -18.09 11.57 3.92
CA ALA A 289 -19.21 11.12 4.75
C ALA A 289 -19.18 11.64 6.19
N CYS A 290 -18.04 11.62 6.89
CA CYS A 290 -18.02 11.79 8.36
C CYS A 290 -17.17 12.96 8.90
N ASN A 291 -16.22 13.50 8.14
CA ASN A 291 -15.23 14.50 8.61
C ASN A 291 -14.42 14.09 9.84
N TYR A 292 -14.40 12.81 10.21
CA TYR A 292 -13.88 12.40 11.51
C TYR A 292 -12.42 12.80 11.70
N CYS A 293 -11.58 12.59 10.69
CA CYS A 293 -10.17 13.00 10.70
C CYS A 293 -9.98 14.51 10.88
N ASP A 294 -10.84 15.34 10.27
CA ASP A 294 -10.78 16.81 10.42
C ASP A 294 -11.11 17.22 11.85
N LYS A 295 -12.09 16.56 12.46
CA LYS A 295 -12.47 16.83 13.85
C LYS A 295 -11.37 16.38 14.81
N VAL A 296 -10.75 15.21 14.58
CA VAL A 296 -9.59 14.75 15.39
C VAL A 296 -8.47 15.78 15.31
N ASN A 297 -8.16 16.28 14.12
CA ASN A 297 -7.18 17.35 13.97
C ASN A 297 -7.56 18.60 14.77
N TYR A 298 -8.81 19.07 14.67
CA TYR A 298 -9.27 20.25 15.39
C TYR A 298 -9.18 20.11 16.91
N GLU A 299 -9.54 18.95 17.47
CA GLU A 299 -9.40 18.68 18.92
C GLU A 299 -7.93 18.66 19.36
N VAL A 300 -7.00 18.26 18.48
CA VAL A 300 -5.58 18.17 18.79
C VAL A 300 -4.88 19.53 18.66
N THR A 301 -5.11 20.23 17.55
CA THR A 301 -4.33 21.43 17.18
C THR A 301 -5.10 22.74 17.37
N GLY A 302 -6.44 22.69 17.48
CA GLY A 302 -7.31 23.86 17.41
C GLY A 302 -7.47 24.42 16.00
N GLU A 303 -6.83 23.82 14.99
CA GLU A 303 -6.83 24.30 13.62
C GLU A 303 -7.95 23.66 12.80
N LYS A 304 -8.71 24.50 12.10
CA LYS A 304 -9.69 24.05 11.11
C LYS A 304 -9.00 23.89 9.76
N PRO A 305 -9.30 22.81 9.00
CA PRO A 305 -8.74 22.65 7.67
C PRO A 305 -9.21 23.78 6.74
N ASP A 306 -8.27 24.35 5.98
CA ASP A 306 -8.62 25.29 4.93
C ASP A 306 -9.20 24.53 3.73
N ARG A 307 -10.53 24.57 3.56
CA ARG A 307 -11.17 23.95 2.40
C ARG A 307 -11.43 24.89 1.23
N SER A 308 -10.73 26.01 1.16
CA SER A 308 -10.59 26.74 -0.10
C SER A 308 -9.62 26.04 -1.05
N THR A 309 -8.75 25.18 -0.52
CA THR A 309 -7.67 24.50 -1.24
C THR A 309 -7.80 22.97 -1.30
N PHE A 310 -8.73 22.36 -0.56
CA PHE A 310 -8.75 20.90 -0.35
C PHE A 310 -10.11 20.20 -0.51
N TRP A 311 -10.08 19.02 -1.14
CA TRP A 311 -11.24 18.29 -1.68
C TRP A 311 -11.77 17.14 -0.80
N TYR A 312 -11.04 16.73 0.24
CA TYR A 312 -11.46 15.62 1.12
C TYR A 312 -12.03 16.13 2.45
N GLY A 313 -13.36 16.30 2.50
CA GLY A 313 -14.15 16.61 3.71
C GLY A 313 -15.54 17.15 3.36
N GLY A 314 -16.60 16.58 3.95
CA GLY A 314 -17.99 17.10 3.86
C GLY A 314 -18.21 18.33 4.73
N ASP A 315 -19.18 19.20 4.46
CA ASP A 315 -19.61 20.41 5.22
C ASP A 315 -18.71 21.02 6.35
N LYS A 316 -18.19 22.24 6.13
CA LYS A 316 -17.32 22.98 7.07
C LYS A 316 -18.04 23.33 8.37
N GLU A 317 -19.36 23.49 8.31
CA GLU A 317 -20.18 23.91 9.45
C GLU A 317 -20.32 22.79 10.49
N LYS A 318 -20.00 21.55 10.11
CA LYS A 318 -20.06 20.37 10.99
C LYS A 318 -18.74 20.05 11.71
N ILE A 319 -17.71 20.90 11.59
CA ILE A 319 -16.44 20.74 12.32
C ILE A 319 -16.59 21.38 13.70
N GLY A 320 -16.93 20.55 14.69
CA GLY A 320 -17.05 20.86 16.11
C GLY A 320 -16.74 19.60 16.93
N SER A 321 -17.24 19.50 18.17
CA SER A 321 -16.97 18.38 19.08
C SER A 321 -17.26 17.02 18.46
N ILE A 322 -16.40 16.03 18.71
CA ILE A 322 -16.52 14.67 18.17
C ILE A 322 -17.54 13.85 18.96
N ASP A 323 -18.63 13.42 18.30
CA ASP A 323 -19.42 12.27 18.74
C ASP A 323 -19.02 11.03 17.95
N THR A 324 -18.14 10.21 18.53
CA THR A 324 -17.65 8.98 17.89
C THR A 324 -18.74 7.92 17.77
N ASN A 325 -19.66 7.83 18.74
CA ASN A 325 -20.68 6.79 18.75
C ASN A 325 -21.69 7.04 17.63
N ALA A 326 -22.15 8.29 17.46
CA ALA A 326 -23.01 8.65 16.34
C ALA A 326 -22.35 8.36 14.98
N VAL A 327 -21.04 8.63 14.84
CA VAL A 327 -20.31 8.34 13.59
C VAL A 327 -20.23 6.83 13.33
N LEU A 328 -20.01 6.01 14.37
CA LEU A 328 -19.99 4.55 14.22
C LEU A 328 -21.38 4.01 13.85
N GLU A 329 -22.44 4.48 14.50
CA GLU A 329 -23.82 4.11 14.21
C GLU A 329 -24.21 4.46 12.76
N ASP A 330 -23.89 5.67 12.29
CA ASP A 330 -24.12 6.10 10.90
C ASP A 330 -23.35 5.25 9.86
N MET A 331 -22.22 4.66 10.27
CA MET A 331 -21.35 3.87 9.39
C MET A 331 -21.67 2.37 9.36
N GLU A 332 -22.45 1.88 10.33
CA GLU A 332 -22.96 0.49 10.41
C GLU A 332 -24.26 0.27 9.62
N VAL A 333 -24.88 1.34 9.12
CA VAL A 333 -25.94 1.32 8.08
C VAL A 333 -25.35 0.95 6.72
#